data_AF-X1C6T7-F1
#
_entry.id   AF-X1C6T7-F1
#
_cell.length_a   1.000
_cell.length_b   1.000
_cell.length_c   1.000
_cell.angle_alpha   90.00
_cell.angle_beta   90.00
_cell.angle_gamma   90.00
#
_symmetry.space_group_name_H-M   'P 1'
#
loop_
_entity.id
_entity.type
_entity.pdbx_description
1 polymer ?
#
loop_
_entity_poly.entity_id
_entity_poly.type
_entity_poly.pdbx_seq_one_letter_code
_entity_poly.pdbx_strand_id
1 'polypeptide(L)' 'KITKPLKGIQLMGSGPEALKNIVMVGPDLEIWGGGTCGKNGQAKPVSDGNPTLKVSKITIGGAKV' A
#
# COMPACT_ATOMS: atom_id res chain seq x y z
N LYS A 1 -5.13 16.40 -10.10
CA LYS A 1 -6.31 15.66 -10.65
C LYS A 1 -5.84 14.28 -11.07
N ILE A 2 -6.61 13.23 -10.79
CA ILE A 2 -6.37 11.86 -11.29
C ILE A 2 -6.65 11.86 -12.80
N THR A 3 -5.85 11.12 -13.57
CA THR A 3 -5.89 11.15 -15.04
C THR A 3 -6.09 9.76 -15.66
N LYS A 4 -5.02 9.10 -16.10
CA LYS A 4 -5.06 7.81 -16.79
C LYS A 4 -4.75 6.67 -15.83
N PRO A 5 -5.43 5.52 -15.96
CA PRO A 5 -5.10 4.34 -15.18
C PRO A 5 -3.74 3.77 -15.60
N LEU A 6 -2.96 3.30 -14.63
CA LEU A 6 -1.73 2.53 -14.83
C LEU A 6 -1.98 1.07 -14.47
N LYS A 7 -1.35 0.13 -15.18
CA LYS A 7 -1.48 -1.32 -14.91
C LYS A 7 -0.11 -1.91 -14.56
N GLY A 8 -0.11 -2.91 -13.68
CA GLY A 8 1.06 -3.75 -13.43
C GLY A 8 2.27 -3.03 -12.83
N ILE A 9 2.04 -2.05 -11.94
CA ILE A 9 3.11 -1.37 -11.22
C ILE A 9 3.41 -2.09 -9.90
N GLN A 10 4.69 -2.11 -9.53
CA GLN A 10 5.12 -2.52 -8.18
C GLN A 10 5.57 -1.29 -7.39
N LEU A 11 5.26 -1.25 -6.10
CA LEU A 11 5.78 -0.23 -5.18
C LEU A 11 6.90 -0.86 -4.35
N MET A 12 8.04 -0.17 -4.25
CA MET A 12 9.23 -0.69 -3.58
C MET A 12 9.81 0.33 -2.60
N GLY A 13 10.36 -0.17 -1.49
CA GLY A 13 11.04 0.65 -0.49
C GLY A 13 11.21 -0.06 0.85
N SER A 14 11.81 0.65 1.81
CA SER A 14 11.91 0.22 3.21
C SER A 14 10.62 0.56 3.96
N GLY A 15 10.04 -0.40 4.69
CA GLY A 15 8.82 -0.21 5.46
C GLY A 15 8.90 0.95 6.47
N PRO A 16 9.90 0.98 7.37
CA PRO A 16 10.08 2.08 8.31
C PRO A 16 10.25 3.45 7.64
N GLU A 17 10.86 3.53 6.46
CA GLU A 17 11.03 4.79 5.75
C GLU A 17 9.72 5.23 5.06
N ALA A 18 8.97 4.29 4.51
CA ALA A 18 7.64 4.57 3.97
C ALA A 18 6.70 5.14 5.04
N LEU A 19 6.74 4.59 6.27
CA LEU A 19 5.97 5.11 7.40
C LEU A 19 6.35 6.55 7.77
N LYS A 20 7.66 6.86 7.79
CA LYS A 20 8.15 8.24 8.04
C LYS A 20 7.76 9.22 6.93
N ASN A 21 7.52 8.73 5.71
CA ASN A 21 7.14 9.53 4.56
C ASN A 21 5.62 9.77 4.45
N ILE A 22 4.80 9.30 5.41
CA ILE A 22 3.38 9.63 5.46
C ILE A 22 3.22 11.08 5.91
N VAL A 23 2.68 11.94 5.04
CA VAL A 23 2.54 13.39 5.27
C VAL A 23 1.10 13.86 5.43
N MET A 24 0.11 13.02 5.11
CA MET A 24 -1.31 13.29 5.32
C MET A 24 -2.06 11.99 5.64
N VAL A 25 -3.06 12.09 6.51
CA VAL A 25 -3.97 11.02 6.92
C VAL A 25 -5.41 11.51 6.75
N GLY A 26 -6.22 10.77 6.00
CA GLY A 26 -7.64 11.05 5.78
C GLY A 26 -8.52 10.61 6.96
N PRO A 27 -9.77 11.10 7.03
CA PRO A 27 -10.75 10.72 8.07
C PRO A 27 -11.55 9.44 7.74
N ASP A 28 -11.21 8.75 6.65
CA ASP A 28 -11.96 7.70 5.98
C ASP A 28 -11.39 6.30 6.27
N LEU A 29 -11.23 5.96 7.55
CA LEU A 29 -10.73 4.64 7.95
C LEU A 29 -11.70 3.54 7.51
N GLU A 30 -11.17 2.58 6.76
CA GLU A 30 -11.86 1.34 6.42
C GLU A 30 -11.01 0.12 6.79
N ILE A 31 -11.70 -0.98 7.10
CA ILE A 31 -11.08 -2.30 7.32
C ILE A 31 -11.63 -3.24 6.26
N TRP A 32 -10.74 -3.89 5.53
CA TRP A 32 -11.07 -4.86 4.49
C TRP A 32 -10.69 -6.27 4.95
N GLY A 33 -11.62 -7.19 4.77
CA GLY A 33 -11.43 -8.61 5.06
C GLY A 33 -11.05 -9.42 3.81
N GLY A 34 -10.89 -10.73 4.00
CA GLY A 34 -10.63 -11.68 2.91
C GLY A 34 -9.14 -11.86 2.56
N GLY A 35 -8.24 -11.21 3.31
CA GLY A 35 -6.80 -11.43 3.20
C GLY A 35 -6.36 -12.76 3.80
N THR A 36 -5.17 -13.23 3.39
CA THR A 36 -4.50 -14.40 3.99
C THR A 36 -3.06 -14.02 4.30
N CYS A 37 -2.66 -14.18 5.56
CA CYS A 37 -1.27 -14.02 5.98
C CYS A 37 -0.53 -15.35 5.89
N GLY A 38 0.64 -15.34 5.26
CA GLY A 38 1.54 -16.48 5.14
C GLY A 38 2.78 -16.34 6.02
N LYS A 39 3.10 -17.35 6.85
CA LYS A 39 4.35 -17.40 7.63
C LYS A 39 4.80 -18.84 7.85
N ASN A 40 6.04 -19.17 7.46
CA ASN A 40 6.63 -20.51 7.65
C ASN A 40 5.71 -21.65 7.17
N GLY A 41 5.12 -21.50 5.98
CA GLY A 41 4.19 -22.48 5.40
C GLY A 41 2.77 -22.47 5.97
N GLN A 42 2.49 -21.66 7.00
CA GLN A 42 1.14 -21.50 7.54
C GLN A 42 0.39 -20.41 6.77
N ALA A 43 -0.89 -20.65 6.51
CA ALA A 43 -1.82 -19.67 5.97
C ALA A 43 -2.95 -19.42 6.98
N LYS A 44 -3.22 -18.15 7.30
CA LYS A 44 -4.30 -17.76 8.21
C LYS A 44 -5.13 -16.62 7.62
N PRO A 45 -6.47 -16.66 7.74
CA PRO A 45 -7.31 -15.54 7.36
C PRO A 45 -6.99 -14.33 8.24
N VAL A 46 -6.83 -13.17 7.62
CA VAL A 46 -6.56 -11.90 8.30
C VAL A 46 -7.39 -10.78 7.68
N SER A 47 -7.41 -9.62 8.32
CA SER A 47 -7.98 -8.37 7.82
C SER A 47 -6.94 -7.27 7.94
N ASP A 48 -7.00 -6.30 7.05
CA ASP A 48 -6.10 -5.13 7.02
C ASP A 48 -6.94 -3.86 6.90
N GLY A 49 -6.41 -2.71 7.29
CA GLY A 49 -7.15 -1.45 7.20
C GLY A 49 -6.29 -0.21 7.37
N ASN A 50 -6.64 0.83 6.63
CA ASN A 50 -6.05 2.16 6.73
C ASN A 50 -7.02 3.20 6.15
N PRO A 51 -6.96 4.46 6.60
CA PRO A 51 -7.62 5.55 5.89
C PRO A 51 -6.88 5.86 4.59
N THR A 52 -7.34 6.85 3.83
CA THR A 52 -6.53 7.41 2.74
C THR A 52 -5.24 8.02 3.30
N LEU A 53 -4.08 7.61 2.76
CA LEU A 53 -2.76 8.09 3.17
C LEU A 53 -2.03 8.76 2.00
N LYS A 54 -1.29 9.84 2.28
CA LYS A 54 -0.34 10.43 1.33
C LYS A 54 1.09 10.11 1.74
N VAL A 55 1.77 9.28 0.94
CA VAL A 55 3.20 9.01 1.08
C VAL A 55 3.95 9.96 0.15
N SER A 56 4.86 10.78 0.69
CA SER A 56 5.59 11.81 -0.06
C SER A 56 6.63 11.22 -1.02
N LYS A 57 7.18 10.04 -0.70
CA LYS A 57 8.23 9.39 -1.48
C LYS A 57 8.14 7.85 -1.39
N ILE A 58 8.04 7.21 -2.55
CA ILE A 58 8.13 5.76 -2.73
C ILE A 58 8.60 5.46 -4.16
N THR A 59 9.30 4.35 -4.38
CA THR A 59 9.73 3.95 -5.72
C THR A 59 8.59 3.24 -6.45
N ILE A 60 8.30 3.66 -7.69
CA ILE A 60 7.31 3.04 -8.57
C ILE A 60 8.04 2.26 -9.67
N GLY A 61 7.95 0.93 -9.62
CA GLY A 61 8.49 0.01 -10.63
C GLY A 61 7.56 -0.10 -11.83
N GLY A 62 7.56 0.92 -12.70
CA GLY A 62 6.90 0.90 -14.00
C GLY A 62 7.87 0.59 -15.14
N ALA A 63 7.36 0.10 -16.26
CA ALA A 63 8.11 0.05 -17.51
C ALA A 63 8.25 1.48 -18.07
N LYS A 64 9.40 1.78 -18.73
CA LYS A 64 9.46 2.95 -19.62
C LYS A 64 8.41 2.73 -20.71
N VAL A 65 7.40 3.60 -20.75
CA VAL A 65 6.46 3.73 -21.86
C VAL A 65 7.04 4.62 -22.94
#